data_AF-A0A3B8QLG8-F1
#
_entry.id   AF-A0A3B8QLG8-F1
#
_cell.length_a   1.000
_cell.length_b   1.000
_cell.length_c   1.000
_cell.angle_alpha   90.00
_cell.angle_beta   90.00
_cell.angle_gamma   90.00
#
_symmetry.space_group_name_H-M   'P 1'
#
loop_
_entity.id
_entity.type
_entity.pdbx_description
1 polymer ?
#
loop_
_entity_poly.entity_id
_entity_poly.type
_entity_poly.pdbx_seq_one_letter_code
_entity_poly.pdbx_strand_id
1 'polypeptide(L)'
;MSSVDFDPSPNIFNLTGAGASLFIQKVDTNGNFQWAKSVTAAGGSAIGLGIASDQNGDCYTAGNFAATPDFNPNAGVFTIASNGNSDAFILKLKSNGDFAWAKGFGGFQSEDCRAICLDNAGYVYAAGKYGSTVDFDPNSGTFNLSSAGGTVDAFIQILDTAGNFVDAKSMGGANSWDDAYSLLHCC
;
A
#
# COMPACT_ATOMS: atom_id res chain seq x y z
N MET A 1 14.72 16.53 11.69
CA MET A 1 14.41 15.48 10.71
C MET A 1 15.71 15.10 10.02
N SER A 2 16.02 13.81 9.88
CA SER A 2 17.23 13.33 9.19
C SER A 2 16.91 13.12 7.71
N SER A 3 17.81 13.53 6.83
CA SER A 3 17.79 13.14 5.42
C SER A 3 18.45 11.78 5.24
N VAL A 4 17.95 10.99 4.29
CA VAL A 4 18.55 9.72 3.86
C VAL A 4 18.92 9.86 2.39
N ASP A 5 20.12 9.40 2.05
CA ASP A 5 20.60 9.32 0.67
C ASP A 5 20.06 8.07 -0.01
N PHE A 6 19.43 8.25 -1.17
CA PHE A 6 18.85 7.20 -1.99
C PHE A 6 19.61 7.00 -3.31
N ASP A 7 20.75 7.63 -3.52
CA ASP A 7 21.62 7.31 -4.66
C ASP A 7 22.71 6.32 -4.20
N PRO A 8 22.78 5.08 -4.75
CA PRO A 8 23.82 4.12 -4.38
C PRO A 8 25.19 4.44 -5.02
N SER A 9 25.30 5.50 -5.83
CA SER A 9 26.54 5.99 -6.43
C SER A 9 27.22 7.08 -5.57
N PRO A 10 28.33 7.70 -6.01
CA PRO A 10 28.92 8.85 -5.31
C PRO A 10 28.10 10.15 -5.38
N ASN A 11 27.06 10.21 -6.22
CA ASN A 11 26.10 11.32 -6.22
C ASN A 11 25.20 11.23 -4.99
N ILE A 12 24.47 12.32 -4.68
CA ILE A 12 23.60 12.39 -3.52
C ILE A 12 22.17 12.70 -3.96
N PHE A 13 21.21 11.86 -3.57
CA PHE A 13 19.79 12.14 -3.69
C PHE A 13 19.11 12.00 -2.33
N ASN A 14 19.00 13.12 -1.62
CA ASN A 14 18.42 13.13 -0.28
C ASN A 14 16.91 13.29 -0.30
N LEU A 15 16.21 12.41 0.44
CA LEU A 15 14.83 12.63 0.84
C LEU A 15 14.74 12.84 2.35
N THR A 16 13.80 13.68 2.77
CA THR A 16 13.51 13.91 4.18
C THR A 16 12.15 13.29 4.52
N GLY A 17 12.13 12.43 5.54
CA GLY A 17 10.89 11.92 6.11
C GLY A 17 10.32 12.84 7.18
N ALA A 18 9.03 12.75 7.42
CA ALA A 18 8.34 13.33 8.57
C ALA A 18 7.48 12.24 9.22
N GLY A 19 7.79 11.87 10.47
CA GLY A 19 7.23 10.68 11.11
C GLY A 19 7.78 9.37 10.53
N ALA A 20 7.05 8.26 10.72
CA ALA A 20 7.34 7.01 10.02
C ALA A 20 6.86 7.16 8.57
N SER A 21 7.78 7.49 7.65
CA SER A 21 7.49 7.77 6.24
C SER A 21 7.77 6.56 5.36
N LEU A 22 6.99 6.43 4.29
CA LEU A 22 7.23 5.45 3.22
C LEU A 22 8.26 6.04 2.26
N PHE A 23 9.25 5.24 1.87
CA PHE A 23 10.20 5.57 0.82
C PHE A 23 10.15 4.51 -0.27
N ILE A 24 10.22 4.94 -1.52
CA ILE A 24 10.17 4.08 -2.70
C ILE A 24 11.32 4.50 -3.60
N GLN A 25 12.15 3.53 -4.01
CA GLN A 25 13.32 3.76 -4.85
C GLN A 25 13.22 2.87 -6.10
N LYS A 26 13.56 3.44 -7.25
CA LYS A 26 13.78 2.69 -8.48
C LYS A 26 15.23 2.79 -8.91
N VAL A 27 15.78 1.65 -9.30
CA VAL A 27 17.10 1.51 -9.93
C VAL A 27 16.95 0.79 -11.27
N ASP A 28 17.91 0.96 -12.16
CA ASP A 28 17.99 0.16 -13.39
C ASP A 28 18.57 -1.24 -13.14
N THR A 29 18.69 -2.05 -14.19
CA THR A 29 19.23 -3.42 -14.10
C THR A 29 20.71 -3.48 -13.71
N ASN A 30 21.44 -2.37 -13.83
CA ASN A 30 22.83 -2.25 -13.39
C ASN A 30 22.93 -1.71 -11.96
N GLY A 31 21.80 -1.42 -11.30
CA GLY A 31 21.75 -0.83 -9.97
C GLY A 31 21.93 0.69 -9.95
N ASN A 32 21.88 1.38 -11.10
CA ASN A 32 21.99 2.84 -11.14
C ASN A 32 20.67 3.47 -10.70
N PHE A 33 20.77 4.55 -9.91
CA PHE A 33 19.63 5.35 -9.47
C PHE A 33 18.77 5.84 -10.65
N GLN A 34 17.45 5.72 -10.53
CA GLN A 34 16.49 6.31 -11.47
C GLN A 34 15.68 7.42 -10.79
N TRP A 35 15.02 7.09 -9.68
CA TRP A 35 14.29 8.04 -8.87
C TRP A 35 14.06 7.48 -7.46
N ALA A 36 13.80 8.38 -6.51
CA ALA A 36 13.24 8.04 -5.21
C ALA A 36 12.09 8.99 -4.85
N LYS A 37 11.12 8.47 -4.09
CA LYS A 37 9.91 9.17 -3.66
C LYS A 37 9.65 8.89 -2.19
N SER A 38 9.02 9.84 -1.50
CA SER A 38 8.56 9.66 -0.13
C SER A 38 7.10 10.06 0.03
N VAL A 39 6.37 9.29 0.83
CA VAL A 39 5.06 9.66 1.35
C VAL A 39 5.25 10.05 2.80
N THR A 40 5.04 11.33 3.09
CA THR A 40 5.26 11.89 4.41
C THR A 40 3.99 11.82 5.25
N ALA A 41 4.14 11.50 6.53
CA ALA A 41 3.02 11.28 7.45
C ALA A 41 3.24 12.10 8.73
N ALA A 42 3.11 13.42 8.63
CA ALA A 42 3.28 14.30 9.77
C ALA A 42 2.23 13.97 10.86
N GLY A 43 2.69 13.56 12.04
CA GLY A 43 1.81 13.16 13.14
C GLY A 43 1.18 11.77 13.00
N GLY A 44 1.62 10.96 12.03
CA GLY A 44 1.13 9.61 11.79
C GLY A 44 2.22 8.69 11.23
N SER A 45 1.79 7.73 10.40
CA SER A 45 2.69 6.79 9.72
C SER A 45 2.22 6.48 8.30
N ALA A 46 3.17 6.14 7.44
CA ALA A 46 2.98 5.45 6.18
C ALA A 46 4.09 4.42 6.05
N ILE A 47 3.74 3.13 6.08
CA ILE A 47 4.71 2.02 6.13
C ILE A 47 4.47 1.12 4.94
N GLY A 48 5.47 0.99 4.06
CA GLY A 48 5.43 0.04 2.94
C GLY A 48 5.79 -1.37 3.41
N LEU A 49 4.98 -2.35 3.01
CA LEU A 49 5.14 -3.77 3.38
C LEU A 49 5.25 -4.67 2.13
N GLY A 50 4.63 -4.28 1.02
CA GLY A 50 4.69 -4.99 -0.26
C GLY A 50 4.95 -4.05 -1.44
N ILE A 51 5.60 -4.56 -2.48
CA ILE A 51 5.85 -3.82 -3.72
C ILE A 51 5.78 -4.76 -4.94
N ALA A 52 5.20 -4.28 -6.03
CA ALA A 52 5.16 -4.96 -7.31
C ALA A 52 5.24 -3.95 -8.47
N SER A 53 5.48 -4.44 -9.68
CA SER A 53 5.48 -3.62 -10.89
C SER A 53 4.74 -4.29 -12.04
N ASP A 54 4.10 -3.50 -12.88
CA ASP A 54 3.52 -4.00 -14.13
C ASP A 54 4.52 -3.99 -15.30
N GLN A 55 4.08 -4.48 -16.47
CA GLN A 55 4.90 -4.56 -17.68
C GLN A 55 5.30 -3.18 -18.24
N ASN A 56 4.58 -2.11 -17.89
CA ASN A 56 4.96 -0.74 -18.25
C ASN A 56 5.98 -0.15 -17.27
N GLY A 57 6.29 -0.88 -16.20
CA GLY A 57 7.19 -0.47 -15.13
C GLY A 57 6.55 0.50 -14.14
N ASP A 58 5.22 0.63 -14.13
CA ASP A 58 4.50 1.31 -13.06
C ASP A 58 4.67 0.50 -11.77
N CYS A 59 4.81 1.20 -10.66
CA CYS A 59 5.09 0.64 -9.34
C CYS A 59 3.83 0.67 -8.48
N TYR A 60 3.57 -0.43 -7.78
CA TYR A 60 2.45 -0.60 -6.86
C TYR A 60 3.03 -0.92 -5.49
N THR A 61 2.80 -0.05 -4.51
CA THR A 61 3.25 -0.23 -3.13
C THR A 61 2.04 -0.45 -2.24
N ALA A 62 2.12 -1.47 -1.39
CA ALA A 62 1.09 -1.80 -0.41
C ALA A 62 1.65 -1.68 1.00
N GLY A 63 0.78 -1.36 1.96
CA GLY A 63 1.19 -1.21 3.35
C GLY A 63 0.08 -0.78 4.28
N ASN A 64 0.45 -0.12 5.38
CA ASN A 64 -0.48 0.53 6.30
C ASN A 64 -0.14 2.00 6.53
N PHE A 65 -1.11 2.78 7.00
CA PHE A 65 -0.94 4.18 7.32
C PHE A 65 -1.83 4.59 8.50
N ALA A 66 -1.44 5.65 9.19
CA ALA A 66 -2.21 6.26 10.27
C ALA A 66 -2.27 7.78 10.11
N ALA A 67 -3.33 8.40 10.62
CA ALA A 67 -3.67 9.81 10.47
C ALA A 67 -4.00 10.17 9.00
N THR A 68 -3.38 11.20 8.44
CA THR A 68 -3.74 11.74 7.11
C THR A 68 -2.50 12.06 6.28
N PRO A 69 -1.72 11.04 5.88
CA PRO A 69 -0.54 11.24 5.03
C PRO A 69 -0.91 11.75 3.64
N ASP A 70 0.04 12.43 3.00
CA ASP A 70 -0.06 12.84 1.59
C ASP A 70 0.58 11.78 0.70
N PHE A 71 -0.26 11.02 0.00
CA PHE A 71 0.14 9.93 -0.89
C PHE A 71 0.62 10.40 -2.26
N ASN A 72 0.57 11.70 -2.57
CA ASN A 72 1.18 12.24 -3.77
C ASN A 72 2.62 12.71 -3.49
N PRO A 73 3.66 11.94 -3.89
CA PRO A 73 5.05 12.33 -3.67
C PRO A 73 5.57 13.37 -4.69
N ASN A 74 4.71 13.88 -5.57
CA ASN A 74 5.01 14.93 -6.55
C ASN A 74 4.41 16.28 -6.10
N ALA A 75 4.21 17.21 -7.03
CA ALA A 75 3.47 18.44 -6.76
C ALA A 75 1.97 18.16 -6.62
N GLY A 76 1.32 18.92 -5.74
CA GLY A 76 -0.08 18.73 -5.38
C GLY A 76 -0.23 17.98 -4.05
N VAL A 77 -1.48 17.70 -3.66
CA VAL A 77 -1.80 17.01 -2.41
C VAL A 77 -2.86 15.96 -2.72
N PHE A 78 -2.65 14.73 -2.27
CA PHE A 78 -3.65 13.68 -2.26
C PHE A 78 -3.63 12.95 -0.93
N THR A 79 -4.54 13.31 -0.04
CA THR A 79 -4.61 12.73 1.30
C THR A 79 -5.71 11.70 1.44
N ILE A 80 -5.44 10.67 2.24
CA ILE A 80 -6.42 9.69 2.71
C ILE A 80 -6.36 9.71 4.24
N ALA A 81 -7.51 9.75 4.91
CA ALA A 81 -7.58 9.69 6.36
C ALA A 81 -7.85 8.25 6.82
N SER A 82 -7.15 7.79 7.86
CA SER A 82 -7.43 6.50 8.49
C SER A 82 -8.71 6.58 9.32
N ASN A 83 -9.51 5.51 9.30
CA ASN A 83 -10.76 5.39 10.06
C ASN A 83 -10.58 4.72 11.44
N GLY A 84 -9.37 4.24 11.73
CA GLY A 84 -9.02 3.63 13.01
C GLY A 84 -7.57 3.90 13.43
N ASN A 85 -6.95 2.89 14.03
CA ASN A 85 -5.57 2.96 14.48
C ASN A 85 -4.60 3.07 13.29
N SER A 86 -4.78 2.20 12.29
CA SER A 86 -4.02 2.23 11.06
C SER A 86 -4.78 1.46 9.98
N ASP A 87 -4.91 2.05 8.80
CA ASP A 87 -5.65 1.46 7.69
C ASP A 87 -4.67 0.95 6.63
N ALA A 88 -5.13 0.01 5.79
CA ALA A 88 -4.34 -0.50 4.69
C ALA A 88 -4.36 0.48 3.50
N PHE A 89 -3.27 0.53 2.73
CA PHE A 89 -3.22 1.29 1.48
C PHE A 89 -2.61 0.50 0.32
N ILE A 90 -2.95 0.95 -0.88
CA ILE A 90 -2.25 0.66 -2.14
C ILE A 90 -1.99 1.98 -2.86
N LEU A 91 -0.74 2.21 -3.25
CA LEU A 91 -0.28 3.38 -3.99
C LEU A 91 0.26 2.93 -5.34
N LYS A 92 -0.25 3.52 -6.43
CA LYS A 92 0.32 3.38 -7.77
C LYS A 92 1.11 4.62 -8.16
N LEU A 93 2.38 4.41 -8.53
CA LEU A 93 3.22 5.39 -9.20
C LEU A 93 3.51 4.93 -10.63
N LYS A 94 3.56 5.86 -11.56
CA LYS A 94 3.98 5.60 -12.95
C LYS A 94 5.46 5.20 -12.99
N SER A 95 5.89 4.64 -14.12
CA SER A 95 7.27 4.19 -14.31
C SER A 95 8.36 5.27 -14.10
N ASN A 96 8.01 6.54 -14.26
CA ASN A 96 8.84 7.72 -14.00
C ASN A 96 8.73 8.26 -12.56
N GLY A 97 7.97 7.60 -11.69
CA GLY A 97 7.74 7.99 -10.30
C GLY A 97 6.64 9.03 -10.09
N ASP A 98 5.86 9.36 -11.12
CA ASP A 98 4.71 10.26 -10.98
C ASP A 98 3.51 9.57 -10.35
N PHE A 99 2.81 10.27 -9.45
CA PHE A 99 1.57 9.81 -8.85
C PHE A 99 0.52 9.44 -9.90
N ALA A 100 -0.09 8.25 -9.76
CA ALA A 100 -1.23 7.82 -10.55
C ALA A 100 -2.51 7.82 -9.71
N TRP A 101 -2.53 7.03 -8.63
CA TRP A 101 -3.64 6.95 -7.68
C TRP A 101 -3.17 6.34 -6.36
N ALA A 102 -3.91 6.60 -5.28
CA ALA A 102 -3.79 5.89 -4.02
C ALA A 102 -5.19 5.49 -3.52
N LYS A 103 -5.25 4.34 -2.85
CA LYS A 103 -6.47 3.73 -2.32
C LYS A 103 -6.20 3.33 -0.88
N GLY A 104 -7.11 3.67 0.01
CA GLY A 104 -7.07 3.26 1.41
C GLY A 104 -8.35 2.51 1.77
N PHE A 105 -8.22 1.51 2.61
CA PHE A 105 -9.32 0.71 3.12
C PHE A 105 -8.99 0.24 4.53
N GLY A 106 -9.96 0.27 5.43
CA GLY A 106 -9.74 -0.01 6.83
C GLY A 106 -11.00 0.18 7.66
N GLY A 107 -10.89 -0.15 8.94
CA GLY A 107 -11.97 -0.09 9.91
C GLY A 107 -11.50 0.54 11.20
N PHE A 108 -12.06 0.10 12.32
CA PHE A 108 -11.70 0.64 13.63
C PHE A 108 -10.35 0.11 14.16
N GLN A 109 -9.92 -1.08 13.72
CA GLN A 109 -8.70 -1.72 14.20
C GLN A 109 -7.49 -1.37 13.30
N SER A 110 -6.48 -2.23 13.30
CA SER A 110 -5.28 -2.07 12.49
C SER A 110 -5.30 -3.07 11.34
N GLU A 111 -5.24 -2.56 10.13
CA GLU A 111 -5.17 -3.33 8.90
C GLU A 111 -3.76 -3.24 8.30
N ASP A 112 -3.21 -4.39 7.90
CA ASP A 112 -1.95 -4.43 7.16
C ASP A 112 -2.21 -4.99 5.76
N CYS A 113 -1.88 -4.26 4.70
CA CYS A 113 -1.72 -4.85 3.37
C CYS A 113 -0.26 -5.25 3.16
N ARG A 114 0.04 -6.53 3.32
CA ARG A 114 1.42 -7.06 3.41
C ARG A 114 1.98 -7.51 2.06
N ALA A 115 1.12 -8.00 1.18
CA ALA A 115 1.52 -8.55 -0.09
C ALA A 115 0.70 -7.93 -1.23
N ILE A 116 1.35 -7.79 -2.38
CA ILE A 116 0.73 -7.30 -3.61
C ILE A 116 1.35 -8.01 -4.81
N CYS A 117 0.52 -8.43 -5.76
CA CYS A 117 0.94 -8.88 -7.08
C CYS A 117 -0.06 -8.44 -8.15
N LEU A 118 0.30 -8.59 -9.42
CA LEU A 118 -0.57 -8.28 -10.54
C LEU A 118 -0.70 -9.49 -11.46
N ASP A 119 -1.84 -9.61 -12.13
CA ASP A 119 -1.97 -10.54 -13.25
C ASP A 119 -1.58 -9.89 -14.59
N ASN A 120 -1.58 -10.69 -15.66
CA ASN A 120 -1.24 -10.23 -17.01
C ASN A 120 -2.22 -9.19 -17.59
N ALA A 121 -3.42 -9.06 -17.01
CA ALA A 121 -4.38 -8.02 -17.37
C ALA A 121 -4.18 -6.73 -16.54
N GLY A 122 -3.28 -6.74 -15.55
CA GLY A 122 -3.00 -5.63 -14.67
C GLY A 122 -3.98 -5.48 -13.50
N TYR A 123 -4.79 -6.50 -13.21
CA TYR A 123 -5.58 -6.51 -11.98
C TYR A 123 -4.63 -6.66 -10.80
N VAL A 124 -4.94 -5.94 -9.72
CA VAL A 124 -4.13 -5.89 -8.51
C VAL A 124 -4.71 -6.87 -7.50
N TYR A 125 -3.88 -7.79 -7.02
CA TYR A 125 -4.21 -8.71 -5.95
C TYR A 125 -3.43 -8.28 -4.72
N ALA A 126 -4.15 -7.95 -3.66
CA ALA A 126 -3.62 -7.50 -2.39
C ALA A 126 -4.02 -8.47 -1.29
N ALA A 127 -3.11 -8.73 -0.36
CA ALA A 127 -3.41 -9.60 0.77
C ALA A 127 -2.72 -9.12 2.04
N GLY A 128 -3.28 -9.53 3.16
CA GLY A 128 -2.81 -9.12 4.46
C GLY A 128 -3.75 -9.56 5.55
N LYS A 129 -3.95 -8.68 6.54
CA LYS A 129 -4.78 -8.96 7.70
C LYS A 129 -5.69 -7.78 8.03
N TYR A 130 -6.83 -8.09 8.64
CA TYR A 130 -7.79 -7.08 9.09
C TYR A 130 -8.53 -7.52 10.35
N GLY A 131 -8.98 -6.56 11.15
CA GLY A 131 -9.77 -6.83 12.35
C GLY A 131 -11.11 -6.11 12.34
N SER A 132 -12.10 -6.64 13.06
CA SER A 132 -13.45 -6.09 13.09
C SER A 132 -14.10 -6.08 11.69
N THR A 133 -15.02 -5.16 11.45
CA THR A 133 -15.62 -4.93 10.13
C THR A 133 -14.83 -3.86 9.37
N VAL A 134 -14.48 -4.19 8.13
CA VAL A 134 -13.77 -3.31 7.19
C VAL A 134 -14.56 -3.23 5.89
N ASP A 135 -14.66 -2.03 5.33
CA ASP A 135 -15.13 -1.81 3.97
C ASP A 135 -13.95 -1.99 3.01
N PHE A 136 -14.03 -3.02 2.16
CA PHE A 136 -13.01 -3.35 1.18
C PHE A 136 -13.24 -2.67 -0.18
N ASP A 137 -14.26 -1.83 -0.35
CA ASP A 137 -14.39 -0.99 -1.54
C ASP A 137 -13.70 0.38 -1.27
N PRO A 138 -12.52 0.66 -1.85
CA PRO A 138 -11.81 1.92 -1.61
C PRO A 138 -12.38 3.11 -2.42
N ASN A 139 -13.51 2.93 -3.10
CA ASN A 139 -14.21 3.95 -3.86
C ASN A 139 -15.46 4.43 -3.10
N SER A 140 -16.58 4.64 -3.80
CA SER A 140 -17.83 5.14 -3.20
C SER A 140 -18.85 4.04 -2.90
N GLY A 141 -18.55 2.80 -3.28
CA GLY A 141 -19.38 1.64 -2.94
C GLY A 141 -19.08 1.15 -1.54
N THR A 142 -19.64 0.00 -1.20
CA THR A 142 -19.41 -0.64 0.10
C THR A 142 -19.37 -2.15 -0.09
N PHE A 143 -18.31 -2.78 0.40
CA PHE A 143 -18.17 -4.22 0.49
C PHE A 143 -17.59 -4.60 1.84
N ASN A 144 -18.46 -4.87 2.81
CA ASN A 144 -18.04 -5.16 4.17
C ASN A 144 -17.65 -6.63 4.35
N LEU A 145 -16.48 -6.86 4.94
CA LEU A 145 -16.10 -8.13 5.54
C LEU A 145 -15.88 -7.93 7.04
N SER A 146 -16.28 -8.91 7.85
CA SER A 146 -16.07 -8.90 9.30
C SER A 146 -15.17 -10.06 9.70
N SER A 147 -14.18 -9.82 10.54
CA SER A 147 -13.36 -10.91 11.08
C SER A 147 -14.14 -11.78 12.07
N ALA A 148 -13.84 -13.07 12.12
CA ALA A 148 -14.52 -14.04 12.97
C ALA A 148 -14.07 -13.90 14.44
N GLY A 149 -15.02 -13.99 15.37
CA GLY A 149 -14.71 -14.08 16.81
C GLY A 149 -14.05 -12.84 17.44
N GLY A 150 -14.02 -11.70 16.75
CA GLY A 150 -13.41 -10.46 17.26
C GLY A 150 -11.88 -10.46 17.24
N THR A 151 -11.26 -11.38 16.52
CA THR A 151 -9.81 -11.45 16.28
C THR A 151 -9.46 -10.90 14.90
N VAL A 152 -8.24 -11.15 14.44
CA VAL A 152 -7.73 -10.71 13.13
C VAL A 152 -7.81 -11.87 12.15
N ASP A 153 -8.36 -11.62 10.97
CA ASP A 153 -8.44 -12.58 9.87
C ASP A 153 -7.59 -12.13 8.68
N ALA A 154 -7.22 -13.09 7.83
CA ALA A 154 -6.55 -12.81 6.58
C ALA A 154 -7.55 -12.35 5.51
N PHE A 155 -7.10 -11.49 4.60
CA PHE A 155 -7.89 -11.11 3.43
C PHE A 155 -7.13 -11.32 2.13
N ILE A 156 -7.90 -11.45 1.05
CA ILE A 156 -7.47 -11.13 -0.31
C ILE A 156 -8.45 -10.13 -0.92
N GLN A 157 -7.93 -9.10 -1.57
CA GLN A 157 -8.67 -8.07 -2.30
C GLN A 157 -8.18 -8.02 -3.73
N ILE A 158 -9.11 -7.84 -4.66
CA ILE A 158 -8.86 -7.68 -6.09
C ILE A 158 -9.36 -6.31 -6.52
N LEU A 159 -8.48 -5.55 -7.17
CA LEU A 159 -8.80 -4.27 -7.79
C LEU A 159 -8.53 -4.32 -9.30
N ASP A 160 -9.26 -3.53 -10.07
CA ASP A 160 -8.96 -3.32 -11.48
C ASP A 160 -7.72 -2.42 -11.68
N THR A 161 -7.32 -2.19 -12.93
CA THR A 161 -6.15 -1.38 -13.29
C THR A 161 -6.24 0.09 -12.84
N ALA A 162 -7.45 0.59 -12.57
CA ALA A 162 -7.73 1.93 -12.09
C ALA A 162 -7.87 1.98 -10.55
N GLY A 163 -7.67 0.84 -9.88
CA GLY A 163 -7.80 0.71 -8.43
C GLY A 163 -9.25 0.70 -7.95
N ASN A 164 -10.21 0.34 -8.81
CA ASN A 164 -11.60 0.14 -8.38
C ASN A 164 -11.80 -1.28 -7.86
N PHE A 165 -12.70 -1.42 -6.88
CA PHE A 165 -13.05 -2.70 -6.29
C PHE A 165 -13.58 -3.71 -7.32
N VAL A 166 -13.10 -4.94 -7.24
CA VAL A 166 -13.59 -6.08 -8.02
C VAL A 166 -14.16 -7.15 -7.10
N ASP A 167 -13.37 -7.61 -6.13
CA ASP A 167 -13.81 -8.60 -5.14
C ASP A 167 -12.93 -8.57 -3.88
N ALA A 168 -13.44 -9.09 -2.78
CA ALA A 168 -12.65 -9.43 -1.61
C ALA A 168 -13.16 -10.71 -0.94
N LYS A 169 -12.25 -11.41 -0.27
CA LYS A 169 -12.54 -12.62 0.50
C LYS A 169 -11.78 -12.59 1.82
N SER A 170 -12.45 -13.06 2.85
CA SER A 170 -11.88 -13.30 4.18
C SER A 170 -11.52 -14.76 4.35
N MET A 171 -10.43 -15.02 5.08
CA MET A 171 -9.96 -16.34 5.46
C MET A 171 -9.51 -16.29 6.93
N GLY A 172 -10.21 -17.00 7.80
CA GLY A 172 -9.87 -17.05 9.22
C GLY A 172 -10.90 -17.82 10.04
N GLY A 173 -10.57 -18.04 11.31
CA GLY A 173 -11.39 -18.77 12.27
C GLY A 173 -11.70 -17.95 13.52
N ALA A 174 -12.75 -18.34 14.24
CA ALA A 174 -13.07 -17.68 15.50
C ALA A 174 -11.96 -17.96 16.55
N ASN A 175 -11.50 -16.90 17.21
CA ASN A 175 -10.46 -16.95 18.25
C ASN A 175 -9.06 -17.36 17.75
N SER A 176 -8.77 -17.19 16.45
CA SER A 176 -7.43 -17.32 15.88
C SER A 176 -6.94 -16.00 15.31
N TRP A 177 -5.62 -15.88 15.16
CA TRP A 177 -4.99 -14.80 14.41
C TRP A 177 -4.56 -15.38 13.08
N ASP A 178 -5.17 -14.93 12.01
CA ASP A 178 -4.91 -15.40 10.65
C ASP A 178 -4.32 -14.25 9.82
N ASP A 179 -3.17 -14.51 9.18
CA ASP A 179 -2.40 -13.51 8.44
C ASP A 179 -2.00 -14.07 7.06
N ALA A 180 -2.22 -13.29 6.00
CA ALA A 180 -1.59 -13.55 4.70
C ALA A 180 -0.31 -12.72 4.55
N TYR A 181 0.84 -13.39 4.32
CA TYR A 181 2.15 -12.73 4.24
C TYR A 181 2.69 -12.55 2.83
N SER A 182 2.28 -13.40 1.89
CA SER A 182 2.84 -13.40 0.54
C SER A 182 1.78 -13.79 -0.47
N LEU A 183 1.84 -13.16 -1.64
CA LEU A 183 1.14 -13.58 -2.83
C LEU A 183 2.17 -13.92 -3.89
N LEU A 184 1.92 -15.01 -4.62
CA LEU A 184 2.66 -15.35 -5.82
C LEU A 184 1.64 -15.57 -6.93
N HIS A 185 1.71 -14.73 -7.96
CA HIS A 185 1.06 -15.01 -9.23
C HIS A 185 2.11 -15.61 -10.16
N CYS A 186 1.89 -16.83 -10.64
CA CYS A 186 2.73 -17.44 -11.66
C CYS A 186 2.21 -16.99 -13.03
N CYS A 187 2.96 -16.11 -13.69
CA CYS A 187 2.71 -15.71 -15.07
C CYS A 187 3.06 -16.82 -16.07
#